data_AF-A0A0G0XK46-F1
#
_entry.id   AF-A0A0G0XK46-F1
#
_cell.length_a   1.000
_cell.length_b   1.000
_cell.length_c   1.000
_cell.angle_alpha   90.00
_cell.angle_beta   90.00
_cell.angle_gamma   90.00
#
_symmetry.space_group_name_H-M   'P 1'
#
loop_
_entity.id
_entity.type
_entity.pdbx_description
1 polymer ?
#
loop_
_entity_poly.entity_id
_entity_poly.type
_entity_poly.pdbx_seq_one_letter_code
_entity_poly.pdbx_strand_id
1 'polypeptide(L)'
;MIESTIRHTGVEREEDNKKIFELKSTRFEVGIGDPTTGEYPHFPVPMNKGEERMIDNLSFTVEEVSPKTRTVKIGISQVGQGRNGLCLEQVRKEGDVLLIGSVAEIVLRKFRLDGRPVFRFSVAKDIRVHSRDRMGYRQAS
;
A
#
# COMPACT_ATOMS: atom_id res chain seq x y z
N MET A 1 -51.05 -22.68 13.31
CA MET A 1 -49.64 -23.03 13.59
C MET A 1 -48.81 -22.36 12.52
N ILE A 2 -47.80 -21.58 12.93
CA ILE A 2 -47.15 -20.54 12.12
C ILE A 2 -46.04 -21.17 11.25
N GLU A 3 -46.11 -20.98 9.94
CA GLU A 3 -45.01 -21.22 9.01
C GLU A 3 -43.88 -20.23 9.29
N SER A 4 -42.75 -20.71 9.80
CA SER A 4 -41.56 -19.91 10.02
C SER A 4 -40.75 -19.81 8.73
N THR A 5 -41.07 -18.80 7.92
CA THR A 5 -40.25 -18.36 6.79
C THR A 5 -38.91 -17.82 7.30
N ILE A 6 -37.87 -18.63 7.21
CA ILE A 6 -36.49 -18.17 7.43
C ILE A 6 -36.10 -17.30 6.23
N ARG A 7 -36.25 -15.99 6.39
CA ARG A 7 -35.61 -15.00 5.53
C ARG A 7 -34.11 -15.09 5.79
N HIS A 8 -33.37 -15.73 4.88
CA HIS A 8 -31.92 -15.54 4.80
C HIS A 8 -31.68 -14.08 4.42
N THR A 9 -31.46 -13.24 5.43
CA THR A 9 -30.85 -11.92 5.27
C THR A 9 -29.48 -12.15 4.66
N GLY A 10 -29.34 -11.79 3.38
CA GLY A 10 -28.07 -11.57 2.75
C GLY A 10 -27.32 -10.49 3.52
N VAL A 11 -26.42 -10.93 4.39
CA VAL A 11 -25.29 -10.11 4.83
C VAL A 11 -24.24 -10.34 3.76
N GLU A 12 -24.24 -9.46 2.77
CA GLU A 12 -23.15 -9.37 1.80
C GLU A 12 -21.84 -9.22 2.58
N ARG A 13 -20.92 -10.16 2.38
CA ARG A 13 -19.57 -10.13 2.94
C ARG A 13 -18.82 -8.93 2.38
N GLU A 14 -18.74 -7.85 3.14
CA GLU A 14 -17.85 -6.70 2.89
C GLU A 14 -16.39 -6.99 3.35
N GLU A 15 -15.95 -8.25 3.41
CA GLU A 15 -14.74 -8.65 4.14
C GLU A 15 -13.46 -8.84 3.31
N ASP A 16 -13.46 -8.74 1.98
CA ASP A 16 -12.27 -9.12 1.17
C ASP A 16 -11.42 -7.96 0.60
N ASN A 17 -11.71 -6.70 0.92
CA ASN A 17 -11.08 -5.56 0.23
C ASN A 17 -9.72 -5.10 0.80
N LYS A 18 -9.06 -5.89 1.67
CA LYS A 18 -7.78 -5.49 2.28
C LYS A 18 -6.83 -6.68 2.49
N LYS A 19 -5.57 -6.51 2.09
CA LYS A 19 -4.46 -7.40 2.47
C LYS A 19 -3.55 -6.72 3.49
N ILE A 20 -3.15 -7.46 4.52
CA ILE A 20 -2.19 -7.00 5.53
C ILE A 20 -0.85 -7.70 5.34
N PHE A 21 0.23 -6.92 5.36
CA PHE A 21 1.59 -7.43 5.28
C PHE A 21 2.43 -6.86 6.43
N GLU A 22 3.27 -7.71 7.03
CA GLU A 22 4.32 -7.23 7.92
C GLU A 22 5.63 -7.10 7.14
N LEU A 23 6.31 -5.96 7.24
CA LEU A 23 7.63 -5.74 6.64
C LEU A 23 8.66 -5.46 7.73
N LYS A 24 9.84 -6.07 7.62
CA LYS A 24 10.99 -5.77 8.46
C LYS A 24 11.94 -4.80 7.77
N SER A 25 12.60 -3.95 8.56
CA SER A 25 13.61 -3.04 8.05
C SER A 25 14.75 -3.83 7.42
N THR A 26 15.06 -3.49 6.17
CA THR A 26 16.06 -4.19 5.38
C THR A 26 17.07 -3.24 4.74
N ARG A 27 18.26 -3.79 4.45
CA ARG A 27 19.30 -3.15 3.62
C ARG A 27 19.14 -3.47 2.13
N PHE A 28 18.09 -4.18 1.72
CA PHE A 28 17.77 -4.36 0.31
C PHE A 28 17.47 -3.02 -0.37
N GLU A 29 17.89 -2.92 -1.62
CA GLU A 29 17.53 -1.87 -2.55
C GLU A 29 16.51 -2.45 -3.53
N VAL A 30 15.59 -1.60 -3.99
CA VAL A 30 14.52 -1.96 -4.93
C VAL A 30 14.69 -1.18 -6.23
N GLY A 31 14.28 -1.78 -7.34
CA GLY A 31 14.47 -1.26 -8.69
C GLY A 31 15.86 -1.55 -9.29
N ILE A 32 15.92 -1.54 -10.62
CA ILE A 32 17.15 -1.68 -11.43
C ILE A 32 17.38 -0.37 -12.18
N GLY A 33 18.60 0.19 -12.11
CA GLY A 33 18.99 1.38 -12.87
C GLY A 33 19.01 2.69 -12.09
N ASP A 34 19.01 3.81 -12.81
CA ASP A 34 19.12 5.16 -12.23
C ASP A 34 17.88 5.52 -11.37
N PRO A 35 18.07 5.91 -10.09
CA PRO A 35 17.02 6.32 -9.15
C PRO A 35 15.98 7.30 -9.68
N THR A 36 16.39 8.19 -10.57
CA THR A 36 15.63 9.37 -10.99
C THR A 36 15.22 9.32 -12.45
N THR A 37 15.98 8.60 -13.28
CA THR A 37 15.77 8.59 -14.74
C THR A 37 15.44 7.22 -15.32
N GLY A 38 15.63 6.14 -14.56
CA GLY A 38 15.33 4.76 -14.98
C GLY A 38 13.83 4.51 -15.19
N GLU A 39 13.50 3.40 -15.84
CA GLU A 39 12.12 2.96 -16.09
C GLU A 39 11.29 2.81 -14.79
N TYR A 40 11.97 2.45 -13.71
CA TYR A 40 11.44 2.34 -12.36
C TYR A 40 12.17 3.30 -11.42
N PRO A 41 11.84 4.60 -11.42
CA PRO A 41 12.41 5.54 -10.48
C PRO A 41 12.15 5.08 -9.04
N HIS A 42 13.14 5.28 -8.19
CA HIS A 42 13.05 4.88 -6.80
C HIS A 42 13.25 6.08 -5.86
N PHE A 43 12.39 6.20 -4.86
CA PHE A 43 12.31 7.39 -4.01
C PHE A 43 11.90 7.03 -2.58
N PRO A 44 12.38 7.80 -1.57
CA PRO A 44 12.05 7.53 -0.19
C PRO A 44 10.66 8.10 0.16
N VAL A 45 9.85 7.32 0.87
CA VAL A 45 8.53 7.72 1.34
C VAL A 45 8.47 7.58 2.86
N PRO A 46 8.67 8.67 3.62
CA PRO A 46 8.45 8.65 5.06
C PRO A 46 6.94 8.62 5.35
N MET A 47 6.48 7.72 6.21
CA MET A 47 5.06 7.60 6.55
C MET A 47 4.86 7.42 8.05
N ASN A 48 3.82 8.03 8.61
CA ASN A 48 3.40 7.81 10.00
C ASN A 48 2.36 6.69 10.08
N LYS A 49 2.11 6.16 11.28
CA LYS A 49 0.94 5.31 11.54
C LYS A 49 -0.34 6.06 11.15
N GLY A 50 -1.24 5.38 10.45
CA GLY A 50 -2.49 5.93 9.92
C GLY A 50 -2.33 6.77 8.65
N GLU A 51 -1.09 7.04 8.21
CA GLU A 51 -0.87 7.77 6.97
C GLU A 51 -1.10 6.86 5.77
N GLU A 52 -1.76 7.41 4.75
CA GLU A 52 -2.08 6.70 3.51
C GLU A 52 -1.33 7.27 2.30
N ARG A 53 -0.96 6.38 1.39
CA ARG A 53 -0.41 6.69 0.07
C ARG A 53 -1.19 5.92 -0.97
N MET A 54 -1.67 6.63 -1.98
CA MET A 54 -2.26 6.01 -3.16
C MET A 54 -1.15 5.61 -4.12
N ILE A 55 -1.25 4.40 -4.65
CA ILE A 55 -0.44 3.87 -5.75
C ILE A 55 -1.45 3.46 -6.84
N ASP A 56 -1.66 4.33 -7.81
CA ASP A 56 -2.84 4.28 -8.71
C ASP A 56 -4.15 4.16 -7.91
N ASN A 57 -4.86 3.03 -7.99
CA ASN A 57 -6.08 2.74 -7.25
C ASN A 57 -5.87 1.92 -5.96
N LEU A 58 -4.63 1.61 -5.57
CA LEU A 58 -4.35 0.90 -4.33
C LEU A 58 -4.02 1.90 -3.22
N SER A 59 -4.70 1.80 -2.08
CA SER A 59 -4.36 2.55 -0.87
C SER A 59 -3.36 1.75 -0.04
N PHE A 60 -2.19 2.33 0.21
CA PHE A 60 -1.14 1.81 1.08
C PHE A 60 -1.19 2.55 2.41
N THR A 61 -1.49 1.85 3.49
CA THR A 61 -1.70 2.42 4.84
C THR A 61 -0.75 1.79 5.84
N VAL A 62 -0.10 2.61 6.68
CA VAL A 62 0.70 2.09 7.81
C VAL A 62 -0.22 1.84 9.00
N GLU A 63 -0.53 0.58 9.28
CA GLU A 63 -1.45 0.17 10.34
C GLU A 63 -0.77 0.18 11.71
N GLU A 64 0.46 -0.32 11.76
CA GLU A 64 1.21 -0.48 13.01
C GLU A 64 2.70 -0.25 12.76
N VAL A 65 3.37 0.33 13.76
CA VAL A 65 4.79 0.62 13.73
C VAL A 65 5.40 0.09 15.01
N SER A 66 6.38 -0.80 14.90
CA SER A 66 7.13 -1.33 16.04
C SER A 66 8.63 -1.04 15.86
N PRO A 67 9.14 0.09 16.41
CA PRO A 67 10.55 0.42 16.33
C PRO A 67 11.46 -0.60 17.03
N LYS A 68 10.96 -1.25 18.09
CA LYS A 68 11.70 -2.26 18.87
C LYS A 68 12.06 -3.48 18.03
N THR A 69 11.11 -4.01 17.26
CA THR A 69 11.32 -5.15 16.35
C THR A 69 11.75 -4.72 14.95
N ARG A 70 11.77 -3.41 14.69
CA ARG A 70 12.03 -2.79 13.39
C ARG A 70 11.09 -3.32 12.32
N THR A 71 9.81 -3.46 12.67
CA THR A 71 8.76 -3.95 11.77
C THR A 71 7.62 -2.94 11.64
N VAL A 72 6.91 -3.02 10.54
CA VAL A 72 5.67 -2.27 10.28
C VAL A 72 4.61 -3.21 9.72
N LYS A 73 3.34 -3.01 10.08
CA LYS A 73 2.21 -3.64 9.41
C LYS A 73 1.61 -2.65 8.43
N ILE A 74 1.44 -3.11 7.19
CA ILE A 74 0.90 -2.34 6.08
C ILE A 74 -0.42 -2.96 5.67
N GLY A 75 -1.44 -2.13 5.56
CA GLY A 75 -2.69 -2.46 4.91
C GLY A 75 -2.67 -1.99 3.46
N ILE A 76 -3.09 -2.86 2.54
CA ILE A 76 -3.36 -2.48 1.16
C ILE A 76 -4.80 -2.78 0.84
N SER A 77 -5.54 -1.77 0.37
CA SER A 77 -6.91 -1.91 -0.08
C SER A 77 -7.09 -1.32 -1.49
N GLN A 78 -8.10 -1.79 -2.21
CA GLN A 78 -8.42 -1.28 -3.53
C GLN A 78 -9.52 -0.21 -3.44
N VAL A 79 -9.23 0.97 -3.98
CA VAL A 79 -10.12 2.14 -3.99
C VAL A 79 -10.57 2.39 -5.43
N GLY A 80 -11.49 1.55 -5.90
CA GLY A 80 -12.07 1.65 -7.24
C GLY A 80 -11.20 1.09 -8.37
N GLN A 81 -11.44 1.60 -9.58
CA GLN A 81 -10.76 1.18 -10.81
C GLN A 81 -9.63 2.17 -11.13
N GLY A 82 -8.40 1.65 -11.19
CA GLY A 82 -7.19 2.41 -11.55
C GLY A 82 -7.00 2.55 -13.04
N ARG A 83 -6.09 3.43 -13.44
CA ARG A 83 -5.78 3.61 -14.87
C ARG A 83 -4.97 2.44 -15.43
N ASN A 84 -4.20 1.78 -14.57
CA ASN A 84 -3.26 0.74 -14.96
C ASN A 84 -3.77 -0.66 -14.61
N GLY A 85 -5.05 -0.77 -14.23
CA GLY A 85 -5.70 -2.05 -13.93
C GLY A 85 -5.07 -2.81 -12.76
N LEU A 86 -4.41 -2.10 -11.82
CA LEU A 86 -3.84 -2.74 -10.65
C LEU A 86 -4.95 -3.29 -9.76
N CYS A 87 -4.76 -4.52 -9.29
CA CYS A 87 -5.72 -5.18 -8.42
C CYS A 87 -5.04 -5.73 -7.16
N LEU A 88 -5.84 -5.92 -6.10
CA LEU A 88 -5.34 -6.37 -4.81
C LEU A 88 -4.69 -7.77 -4.87
N GLU A 89 -5.14 -8.62 -5.79
CA GLU A 89 -4.61 -9.97 -6.00
C GLU A 89 -3.15 -9.95 -6.43
N GLN A 90 -2.74 -8.95 -7.22
CA GLN A 90 -1.36 -8.77 -7.70
C GLN A 90 -0.38 -8.34 -6.61
N VAL A 91 -0.88 -7.97 -5.44
CA VAL A 91 -0.05 -7.58 -4.30
C VAL A 91 0.42 -8.81 -3.55
N ARG A 92 1.74 -9.02 -3.52
CA ARG A 92 2.39 -10.15 -2.86
C ARG A 92 3.66 -9.73 -2.13
N LYS A 93 4.07 -10.52 -1.15
CA LYS A 93 5.31 -10.32 -0.39
C LYS A 93 6.31 -11.42 -0.77
N GLU A 94 7.54 -11.03 -1.10
CA GLU A 94 8.68 -11.91 -1.30
C GLU A 94 9.82 -11.48 -0.39
N GLY A 95 10.17 -12.30 0.61
CA GLY A 95 11.10 -11.88 1.65
C GLY A 95 10.57 -10.65 2.38
N ASP A 96 11.36 -9.57 2.47
CA ASP A 96 10.93 -8.27 3.03
C ASP A 96 10.59 -7.23 1.96
N VAL A 97 10.32 -7.68 0.73
CA VAL A 97 9.91 -6.85 -0.40
C VAL A 97 8.41 -7.06 -0.66
N LEU A 98 7.69 -5.96 -0.82
CA LEU A 98 6.31 -5.96 -1.25
C LEU A 98 6.25 -5.63 -2.75
N LEU A 99 5.67 -6.53 -3.52
CA LEU A 99 5.54 -6.44 -4.97
C LEU A 99 4.10 -6.13 -5.34
N ILE A 100 3.89 -5.23 -6.30
CA ILE A 100 2.59 -4.94 -6.90
C ILE A 100 2.72 -5.22 -8.39
N GLY A 101 2.23 -6.38 -8.82
CA GLY A 101 2.38 -6.86 -10.19
C GLY A 101 3.84 -6.80 -10.64
N SER A 102 4.07 -6.27 -11.85
CA SER A 102 5.40 -5.98 -12.40
C SER A 102 5.76 -4.50 -12.37
N VAL A 103 4.99 -3.66 -11.65
CA VAL A 103 5.06 -2.21 -11.77
C VAL A 103 5.63 -1.52 -10.53
N ALA A 104 5.61 -2.17 -9.37
CA ALA A 104 6.16 -1.58 -8.16
C ALA A 104 6.77 -2.59 -7.18
N GLU A 105 7.84 -2.14 -6.53
CA GLU A 105 8.53 -2.81 -5.44
C GLU A 105 8.68 -1.84 -4.25
N ILE A 106 8.40 -2.32 -3.05
CA ILE A 106 8.41 -1.50 -1.84
C ILE A 106 9.12 -2.26 -0.73
N VAL A 107 10.08 -1.59 -0.08
CA VAL A 107 10.76 -2.11 1.12
C VAL A 107 10.69 -1.11 2.26
N LEU A 108 10.67 -1.62 3.48
CA LEU A 108 10.95 -0.82 4.66
C LEU A 108 12.48 -0.63 4.77
N ARG A 109 12.97 0.58 4.51
CA ARG A 109 14.43 0.83 4.52
C ARG A 109 14.96 1.00 5.93
N LYS A 110 14.38 1.94 6.68
CA LYS A 110 14.87 2.31 8.01
C LYS A 110 13.78 2.96 8.85
N PHE A 111 14.07 3.09 10.13
CA PHE A 111 13.37 3.99 11.04
C PHE A 111 14.23 5.25 11.21
N ARG A 112 13.59 6.41 11.24
CA ARG A 112 14.21 7.65 11.71
C ARG A 112 14.38 7.61 13.24
N LEU A 113 15.13 8.57 13.78
CA LEU A 113 15.37 8.68 15.22
C LEU A 113 14.08 8.92 16.02
N ASP A 114 13.08 9.54 15.39
CA ASP A 114 11.74 9.77 15.93
C ASP A 114 10.82 8.53 15.85
N GLY A 115 11.35 7.39 15.37
CA GLY A 115 10.57 6.16 15.18
C GLY A 115 9.73 6.12 13.91
N ARG A 116 9.79 7.14 13.04
CA ARG A 116 9.03 7.15 11.79
C ARG A 116 9.65 6.18 10.76
N PRO A 117 8.87 5.23 10.19
CA PRO A 117 9.37 4.37 9.14
C PRO A 117 9.58 5.16 7.84
N VAL A 118 10.65 4.79 7.13
CA VAL A 118 10.98 5.30 5.81
C VAL A 118 10.99 4.12 4.85
N PHE A 119 10.04 4.14 3.92
CA PHE A 119 9.96 3.17 2.85
C PHE A 119 10.81 3.62 1.67
N ARG A 120 11.29 2.66 0.88
CA ARG A 120 11.83 2.92 -0.46
C ARG A 120 10.86 2.31 -1.45
N PHE A 121 10.33 3.14 -2.32
CA PHE A 121 9.43 2.74 -3.39
C PHE A 121 10.26 2.73 -4.67
N SER A 122 10.07 1.73 -5.51
CA SER A 122 10.51 1.67 -6.91
C SER A 122 9.26 1.41 -7.74
N VAL A 123 8.91 2.32 -8.64
CA VAL A 123 7.58 2.33 -9.27
C VAL A 123 7.71 2.77 -10.72
N ALA A 124 7.06 2.09 -11.66
CA ALA A 124 7.03 2.47 -13.07
C ALA A 124 6.53 3.92 -13.27
N LYS A 125 7.10 4.65 -14.24
CA LYS A 125 6.88 6.11 -14.41
C LYS A 125 5.42 6.53 -14.65
N ASP A 126 4.61 5.64 -15.20
CA ASP A 126 3.19 5.83 -15.49
C ASP A 126 2.28 5.61 -14.26
N ILE A 127 2.79 4.95 -13.23
CA ILE A 127 2.10 4.76 -11.96
C ILE A 127 2.31 5.97 -11.05
N ARG A 128 1.20 6.56 -10.62
CA ARG A 128 1.23 7.72 -9.71
C ARG A 128 1.26 7.27 -8.26
N VAL A 129 2.18 7.86 -7.49
CA VAL A 129 2.21 7.73 -6.03
C VAL A 129 1.95 9.09 -5.39
N HIS A 130 0.95 9.19 -4.52
CA HIS A 130 0.64 10.45 -3.84
C HIS A 130 -0.07 10.24 -2.49
N SER A 131 -0.03 11.26 -1.62
CA SER A 131 -0.85 11.30 -0.41
C SER A 131 -2.34 11.34 -0.75
N ARG A 132 -3.17 10.67 0.04
CA ARG A 132 -4.63 10.71 -0.14
C ARG A 132 -5.20 12.13 0.05
N ASP A 133 -4.64 12.90 0.98
CA ASP A 133 -5.05 14.29 1.27
C ASP A 133 -4.99 15.24 0.05
N ARG A 134 -4.18 14.92 -0.96
CA ARG A 134 -4.08 15.74 -2.19
C ARG A 134 -5.32 15.66 -3.09
N MET A 135 -6.25 14.71 -2.87
CA MET A 135 -7.50 14.65 -3.64
C MET A 135 -8.62 15.55 -3.07
N GLY A 136 -8.45 16.12 -1.88
CA GLY A 136 -9.49 16.94 -1.20
C GLY A 136 -9.64 18.39 -1.71
N TYR A 137 -8.78 18.86 -2.61
CA TYR A 137 -8.81 20.25 -3.11
C TYR A 137 -9.11 20.31 -4.62
N ARG A 138 -10.16 19.63 -5.08
CA ARG A 138 -10.85 19.91 -6.35
C ARG A 138 -12.34 19.55 -6.26
N GLN A 139 -13.03 20.16 -5.31
CA GLN A 139 -14.44 20.50 -5.50
C GLN A 139 -14.59 21.97 -5.08
N ALA A 140 -14.28 22.85 -6.02
CA ALA A 140 -14.67 24.25 -6.00
C ALA A 140 -15.31 24.52 -7.35
N SER A 141 -16.64 24.57 -7.38
CA SER A 141 -17.53 25.39 -8.21
C SER A 141 -18.96 24.94 -7.93
#